data_AF-A0A9P7XTU4-F1
#
_entry.id   AF-A0A9P7XTU4-F1
#
_cell.length_a   1.000
_cell.length_b   1.000
_cell.length_c   1.000
_cell.angle_alpha   90.00
_cell.angle_beta   90.00
_cell.angle_gamma   90.00
#
_symmetry.space_group_name_H-M   'P 1'
#
loop_
_entity.id
_entity.type
_entity.pdbx_description
1 polymer ?
#
loop_
_entity_poly.entity_id
_entity_poly.type
_entity_poly.pdbx_seq_one_letter_code
_entity_poly.pdbx_strand_id
1 'polypeptide(L)' 'MGVEIHSVHGGTLHQILTVTLPSNKSFIIKRKLGKKQKQNRPLPNWCRMRTDNKIRYNAKRRHWRRTKLGL' A
#
# COMPACT_ATOMS: atom_id res chain seq x y z
N MET A 1 -24.33 33.91 -39.34
CA MET A 1 -25.35 32.93 -39.77
C MET A 1 -24.60 31.64 -40.08
N GLY A 2 -24.69 30.65 -39.18
CA GLY A 2 -23.96 29.40 -39.29
C GLY A 2 -24.05 28.61 -37.98
N VAL A 3 -25.26 28.14 -37.67
CA VAL A 3 -25.49 26.91 -36.89
C VAL A 3 -25.21 25.74 -37.85
N GLU A 4 -24.58 24.63 -37.45
CA GLU A 4 -25.20 23.56 -36.66
C GLU A 4 -24.15 22.71 -35.92
N ILE A 5 -24.58 22.26 -34.75
CA ILE A 5 -24.05 21.20 -33.88
C ILE A 5 -24.15 19.81 -34.56
N HIS A 6 -23.28 18.85 -34.22
CA HIS A 6 -23.61 17.44 -33.87
C HIS A 6 -22.35 16.54 -33.70
N SER A 7 -22.03 16.27 -32.43
CA SER A 7 -21.76 14.94 -31.83
C SER A 7 -20.46 14.10 -32.04
N VAL A 8 -19.86 13.74 -30.88
CA VAL A 8 -19.10 12.51 -30.46
C VAL A 8 -17.82 12.13 -31.22
N HIS A 9 -16.66 11.87 -30.61
CA HIS A 9 -16.42 10.95 -29.50
C HIS A 9 -15.16 11.34 -28.70
N GLY A 10 -15.31 11.51 -27.40
CA GLY A 10 -14.20 11.49 -26.45
C GLY A 10 -13.55 10.11 -26.45
N GLY A 11 -12.42 9.99 -27.16
CA GLY A 11 -11.55 8.84 -27.09
C GLY A 11 -10.88 8.80 -25.72
N THR A 12 -11.58 8.25 -24.72
CA THR A 12 -10.94 7.74 -23.51
C THR A 12 -9.92 6.72 -23.99
N LEU A 13 -8.63 7.05 -23.99
CA LEU A 13 -7.60 6.05 -24.09
C LEU A 13 -7.78 5.16 -22.87
N HIS A 14 -8.57 4.11 -23.01
CA HIS A 14 -8.53 2.94 -22.14
C HIS A 14 -7.10 2.45 -22.24
N GLN A 15 -6.27 2.93 -21.33
CA GLN A 15 -4.99 2.33 -21.03
C GLN A 15 -5.34 0.90 -20.67
N ILE A 16 -5.10 -0.02 -21.60
CA ILE A 16 -5.09 -1.45 -21.34
C ILE A 16 -4.10 -1.59 -20.19
N LEU A 17 -4.64 -1.74 -18.97
CA LEU A 17 -3.86 -1.98 -17.77
C LEU A 17 -3.26 -3.36 -18.00
N THR A 18 -2.08 -3.41 -18.60
CA THR A 18 -1.23 -4.59 -18.51
C THR A 18 -0.97 -4.75 -17.02
N VAL A 19 -1.74 -5.62 -16.37
CA VAL A 19 -1.55 -5.96 -14.96
C VAL A 19 -0.21 -6.69 -14.93
N THR A 20 0.87 -5.92 -14.79
CA THR A 20 2.19 -6.46 -14.58
C THR A 20 2.13 -7.23 -13.28
N LEU A 21 2.01 -8.56 -13.40
CA LEU A 21 1.93 -9.41 -12.24
C LEU A 21 3.23 -9.21 -11.45
N PRO A 22 3.14 -9.05 -10.12
CA PRO A 22 4.34 -8.98 -9.30
C PRO A 22 5.18 -10.25 -9.51
N SER A 23 6.48 -10.14 -9.28
CA SER A 23 7.44 -11.26 -9.36
C SER A 23 6.86 -12.56 -8.79
N ASN A 24 7.11 -13.69 -9.47
CA ASN A 24 6.72 -15.01 -8.99
C ASN A 24 7.51 -15.34 -7.70
N LYS A 25 6.80 -15.53 -6.59
CA LYS A 25 7.36 -15.77 -5.25
C LYS A 25 6.77 -17.04 -4.65
N SER A 26 7.61 -17.81 -3.94
CA SER A 26 7.15 -18.98 -3.19
C SER A 26 6.20 -18.60 -2.05
N PHE A 27 5.38 -19.56 -1.60
CA PHE A 27 4.42 -19.35 -0.52
C PHE A 27 5.09 -18.90 0.79
N ILE A 28 6.27 -19.45 1.11
CA ILE A 28 7.02 -19.10 2.32
C ILE A 28 7.41 -17.61 2.30
N ILE A 29 7.92 -17.11 1.15
CA ILE A 29 8.29 -15.70 0.99
C ILE A 29 7.05 -14.82 1.09
N LYS A 30 5.95 -15.17 0.40
CA LYS A 30 4.67 -14.44 0.49
C LYS A 30 4.18 -14.32 1.94
N ARG A 31 4.25 -15.41 2.71
CA ARG A 31 3.88 -15.42 4.14
C ARG A 31 4.79 -14.51 4.98
N LYS A 32 6.10 -14.55 4.76
CA LYS A 32 7.05 -13.65 5.44
C LYS A 32 6.77 -12.18 5.12
N LEU A 33 6.57 -11.85 3.84
CA LEU A 33 6.25 -10.49 3.40
C LEU A 33 4.93 -9.98 4.01
N GLY A 34 3.87 -10.81 3.98
CA GLY A 34 2.59 -10.48 4.59
C GLY A 34 2.70 -10.25 6.11
N LYS A 35 3.49 -11.08 6.82
CA LYS A 35 3.75 -10.88 8.26
C LYS A 35 4.46 -9.55 8.52
N LYS A 36 5.48 -9.22 7.72
CA LYS A 36 6.23 -7.96 7.84
C LYS A 36 5.35 -6.74 7.52
N GLN A 37 4.39 -6.87 6.61
CA GLN A 37 3.39 -5.83 6.36
C GLN A 37 2.45 -5.65 7.56
N LYS A 38 1.89 -6.74 8.11
CA LYS A 38 1.00 -6.69 9.29
C LYS A 38 1.68 -6.13 10.55
N GLN A 39 2.97 -6.40 10.73
CA GLN A 39 3.76 -5.85 11.85
C GLN A 39 4.01 -4.34 11.73
N ASN A 40 4.00 -3.79 10.50
CA ASN A 40 4.34 -2.40 10.23
C ASN A 40 3.16 -1.44 10.45
N ARG A 41 2.50 -1.56 11.61
CA ARG A 41 1.32 -0.77 12.00
C ARG A 41 1.63 0.17 13.17
N PRO A 42 0.94 1.33 13.28
CA PRO A 42 1.07 2.20 14.44
C PRO A 42 0.54 1.52 15.71
N LEU A 43 1.00 2.01 16.87
CA LEU A 43 0.51 1.55 18.17
C LEU A 43 -0.96 1.99 18.35
N PRO A 44 -1.88 1.08 18.74
CA PRO A 44 -3.26 1.45 19.02
C PRO A 44 -3.42 2.48 20.13
N ASN A 45 -4.41 3.37 20.00
CA ASN A 45 -4.60 4.48 20.95
C ASN A 45 -4.93 4.01 22.37
N TRP A 46 -5.80 3.01 22.51
CA TRP A 46 -6.15 2.46 23.83
C TRP A 46 -4.96 1.89 24.58
N CYS A 47 -3.94 1.39 23.87
CA CYS A 47 -2.71 0.92 24.50
C CYS A 47 -1.96 2.09 25.15
N ARG A 48 -1.91 3.27 24.51
CA ARG A 48 -1.29 4.47 25.08
C ARG A 48 -1.99 4.96 26.35
N MET A 49 -3.30 4.71 26.47
CA MET A 49 -4.12 5.18 27.60
C MET A 49 -4.05 4.25 28.82
N ARG A 50 -3.38 3.09 28.73
CA ARG A 50 -3.22 2.19 29.88
C ARG A 50 -2.33 2.82 30.95
N THR A 51 -2.71 2.68 32.22
CA THR A 51 -1.91 3.11 33.38
C THR A 51 -0.56 2.41 33.40
N ASP A 52 0.49 3.12 33.82
CA ASP A 52 1.89 2.67 33.86
C ASP A 52 2.45 2.14 32.52
N ASN A 53 1.96 2.69 31.39
CA ASN A 53 2.52 2.34 30.09
C ASN A 53 3.63 3.32 29.65
N LYS A 54 4.85 2.78 29.51
CA LYS A 54 6.02 3.50 29.00
C LYS A 54 6.07 3.56 27.47
N ILE A 55 5.30 2.73 26.76
CA ILE A 55 5.35 2.58 25.30
C ILE A 55 4.57 3.73 24.62
N ARG A 56 5.30 4.62 23.94
CA ARG A 56 4.70 5.76 23.21
C ARG A 56 4.55 5.53 21.71
N TYR A 57 5.44 4.78 21.08
CA TYR A 57 5.39 4.51 19.64
C TYR A 57 5.94 3.11 19.32
N ASN A 58 5.68 2.62 18.11
CA ASN A 58 6.26 1.36 17.65
C ASN A 58 7.70 1.61 17.19
N ALA A 59 8.67 1.36 18.07
CA ALA A 59 10.11 1.52 17.77
C ALA A 59 10.59 0.61 16.62
N LYS A 60 9.89 -0.50 16.36
CA LYS A 60 10.22 -1.46 15.29
C LYS A 60 9.49 -1.15 13.96
N ARG A 61 8.80 0.00 13.86
CA ARG A 61 8.14 0.42 12.62
C ARG A 61 9.17 0.69 11.53
N ARG A 62 8.89 0.23 10.31
CA ARG A 62 9.84 0.21 9.20
C ARG A 62 9.34 1.04 8.03
N HIS A 63 10.23 1.77 7.35
CA HIS A 63 9.93 2.39 6.06
C HIS A 63 10.70 1.68 4.94
N TRP A 64 10.02 1.33 3.85
CA TRP A 64 10.58 0.48 2.79
C TRP A 64 11.72 1.13 1.99
N ARG A 65 11.77 2.47 1.94
CA ARG A 65 12.90 3.18 1.33
C ARG A 65 14.14 3.22 2.23
N ARG A 66 13.96 3.31 3.56
CA ARG A 66 15.08 3.46 4.51
C ARG A 66 15.71 2.13 4.91
N THR A 67 14.90 1.10 5.20
CA THR A 67 15.40 -0.18 5.71
C THR A 67 14.79 -1.37 4.96
N LYS A 68 15.66 -2.23 4.41
CA LYS A 68 15.31 -3.40 3.59
C LYS A 68 15.04 -4.63 4.46
N LEU A 69 14.33 -5.62 3.89
CA LEU A 69 13.91 -6.82 4.62
C LEU A 69 14.95 -7.94 4.66
N GLY A 70 15.89 -7.97 3.70
CA GLY A 70 16.94 -9.01 3.63
C GLY A 70 16.35 -10.42 3.59
N LEU A 71 15.35 -10.64 2.72
CA LEU A 71 14.61 -11.90 2.57
C LEU A 71 14.76 -12.45 1.16
#